data_AF-A0A1U7JJ97-F1
#
_entry.id   AF-A0A1U7JJ97-F1
#
_cell.length_a   1.000
_cell.length_b   1.000
_cell.length_c   1.000
_cell.angle_alpha   90.00
_cell.angle_beta   90.00
_cell.angle_gamma   90.00
#
_symmetry.space_group_name_H-M   'P 1'
#
loop_
_entity.id
_entity.type
_entity.pdbx_description
1 polymer ?
#
loop_
_entity_poly.entity_id
_entity_poly.type
_entity_poly.pdbx_seq_one_letter_code
_entity_poly.pdbx_strand_id
1 'polypeptide(L)'
;MRVLALTANYDGWIADTIYREQVALREALRKEGGELHFYGPGFRYNSNYVPQIIKEFSDEGITFDALICYSSPLDLLKNGVIDLAVADRYSVPAQLRSFPRGLDRVTCVPKIFWMNDYWQISAKRWDEILLGNGFSTVLSVYTPFHTSSQEHEATFSSRLRQKVKFIHSPRALDPDYFSGNLDRERDIDVTLLGAISSETYPSRFYFSETLKRQSGLSKFLKDHPGYNFNQILTGGVTGDAYREVLTRTKLFVTCGTKRHLPLIKVYEAMASGCVLCIDGINGAAELHMEEGKHFKIITTCNFMAEISKLLRDEEKRQEIAFNAFDLFRNKHTTGVRAEQTLQSIRDSVIEFQNSAKPNRLHYLADLYSSKVASELKNLRSKLAKGNLVGREEANSKQEEGKRKYSALDCKNIVAFSHFNEWDVQADDNQRNFLDNLIASLERSCSLKASLLSEAELGTGAKPSSDEQLFVIDNVDDEHVALEERVSLYLSESNQFGHLVSFSPNAHKVLILSLDPVLLEKLPPLSAKISWT
;
A
#
# COMPACT_ATOMS: atom_id res chain seq x y z
N MET A 1 -13.63 8.85 -4.96
CA MET A 1 -12.64 7.84 -4.52
C MET A 1 -13.04 7.32 -3.16
N ARG A 2 -12.97 6.01 -2.91
CA ARG A 2 -13.24 5.37 -1.62
C ARG A 2 -12.01 4.61 -1.14
N VAL A 3 -11.55 4.88 0.06
CA VAL A 3 -10.34 4.27 0.62
C VAL A 3 -10.68 3.54 1.91
N LEU A 4 -10.16 2.32 2.08
CA LEU A 4 -10.24 1.59 3.35
C LEU A 4 -8.91 1.73 4.10
N ALA A 5 -8.96 2.33 5.28
CA ALA A 5 -7.84 2.47 6.20
C ALA A 5 -7.87 1.38 7.27
N LEU A 6 -6.89 0.49 7.23
CA LEU A 6 -6.65 -0.55 8.24
C LEU A 6 -5.81 0.05 9.36
N THR A 7 -6.45 0.37 10.50
CA THR A 7 -5.81 1.08 11.60
C THR A 7 -6.57 0.93 12.92
N ALA A 8 -5.86 1.07 14.04
CA ALA A 8 -6.49 1.26 15.33
C ALA A 8 -6.87 2.73 15.56
N ASN A 9 -7.87 2.98 16.39
CA ASN A 9 -8.22 4.33 16.81
C ASN A 9 -7.21 4.81 17.86
N TYR A 10 -6.37 5.77 17.47
CA TYR A 10 -5.37 6.37 18.35
C TYR A 10 -5.84 7.67 19.02
N ASP A 11 -7.15 7.95 19.03
CA ASP A 11 -7.69 9.07 19.81
C ASP A 11 -7.37 8.90 21.31
N GLY A 12 -6.87 9.98 21.92
CA GLY A 12 -6.34 9.98 23.28
C GLY A 12 -4.98 9.28 23.47
N TRP A 13 -4.39 8.71 22.42
CA TRP A 13 -3.00 8.26 22.49
C TRP A 13 -2.08 9.45 22.75
N ILE A 14 -1.01 9.24 23.52
CA ILE A 14 -0.08 10.32 23.89
C ILE A 14 0.55 11.05 22.69
N ALA A 15 0.69 10.33 21.57
CA ALA A 15 1.12 10.87 20.30
C ALA A 15 -0.04 10.72 19.30
N ASP A 16 -1.12 11.48 19.51
CA ASP A 16 -2.32 11.46 18.67
C ASP A 16 -2.08 12.00 17.25
N THR A 17 -0.84 12.37 16.91
CA THR A 17 -0.41 12.86 15.59
C THR A 17 -0.91 11.96 14.45
N ILE A 18 -0.75 10.63 14.56
CA ILE A 18 -1.22 9.69 13.51
C ILE A 18 -2.74 9.78 13.36
N TYR A 19 -3.48 9.87 14.46
CA TYR A 19 -4.92 10.04 14.44
C TYR A 19 -5.32 11.37 13.78
N ARG A 20 -4.63 12.47 14.08
CA ARG A 20 -4.86 13.79 13.46
C ARG A 20 -4.56 13.77 11.96
N GLU A 21 -3.48 13.12 11.54
CA GLU A 21 -3.12 12.91 10.13
C GLU A 21 -4.22 12.11 9.39
N GLN A 22 -4.75 11.04 10.02
CA GLN A 22 -5.86 10.24 9.49
C GLN A 22 -7.16 11.05 9.36
N VAL A 23 -7.51 11.83 10.38
CA VAL A 23 -8.70 12.71 10.35
C VAL A 23 -8.56 13.75 9.25
N ALA A 24 -7.39 14.40 9.11
CA ALA A 24 -7.15 15.37 8.05
C ALA A 24 -7.23 14.74 6.65
N LEU A 25 -6.72 13.52 6.47
CA LEU A 25 -6.87 12.77 5.20
C LEU A 25 -8.35 12.47 4.89
N ARG A 26 -9.15 12.06 5.89
CA ARG A 26 -10.60 11.88 5.71
C ARG A 26 -11.26 13.17 5.24
N GLU A 27 -10.91 14.30 5.84
CA GLU A 27 -11.49 15.61 5.47
C GLU A 27 -11.07 16.06 4.07
N ALA A 28 -9.79 15.90 3.71
CA ALA A 28 -9.30 16.21 2.36
C ALA A 28 -10.05 15.38 1.30
N LEU A 29 -10.24 14.09 1.59
CA LEU A 29 -10.91 13.16 0.68
C LEU A 29 -12.43 13.47 0.60
N ARG A 30 -13.07 13.86 1.71
CA ARG A 30 -14.48 14.30 1.76
C ARG A 30 -14.74 15.57 0.95
N LYS A 31 -13.84 16.56 1.00
CA LYS A 31 -13.95 17.81 0.22
C LYS A 31 -14.06 17.54 -1.29
N GLU A 32 -13.51 16.43 -1.75
CA GLU A 32 -13.54 16.01 -3.16
C GLU A 32 -14.61 14.94 -3.45
N GLY A 33 -15.60 14.79 -2.57
CA GLY A 33 -16.71 13.86 -2.74
C GLY A 33 -16.32 12.38 -2.60
N GLY A 34 -15.18 12.08 -2.00
CA GLY A 34 -14.79 10.71 -1.65
C GLY A 34 -15.09 10.35 -0.20
N GLU A 35 -14.77 9.10 0.17
CA GLU A 35 -14.93 8.58 1.53
C GLU A 35 -13.67 7.83 2.02
N LEU A 36 -13.27 8.07 3.27
CA LEU A 36 -12.25 7.28 3.98
C LEU A 36 -12.93 6.47 5.09
N HIS A 37 -12.86 5.14 4.96
CA HIS A 37 -13.46 4.19 5.89
C HIS A 37 -12.39 3.64 6.82
N PHE A 38 -12.52 3.85 8.13
CA PHE A 38 -11.61 3.27 9.12
C PHE A 38 -12.10 1.89 9.57
N TYR A 39 -11.18 0.94 9.67
CA TYR A 39 -11.45 -0.40 10.16
C TYR A 39 -10.32 -0.91 11.04
N GLY A 40 -10.64 -1.40 12.23
CA GLY A 40 -9.69 -1.86 13.24
C GLY A 40 -10.15 -1.55 14.67
N PRO A 41 -9.34 -1.90 15.70
CA PRO A 41 -9.68 -1.66 17.10
C PRO A 41 -10.11 -0.21 17.38
N GLY A 42 -11.25 -0.02 18.04
CA GLY A 42 -11.83 1.30 18.32
C GLY A 42 -12.64 1.91 17.16
N PHE A 43 -12.80 1.18 16.06
CA PHE A 43 -13.74 1.44 14.97
C PHE A 43 -14.64 0.22 14.75
N ARG A 44 -15.15 0.01 13.52
CA ARG A 44 -15.74 -1.27 13.10
C ARG A 44 -14.66 -2.36 13.14
N TYR A 45 -14.91 -3.44 13.88
CA TYR A 45 -13.90 -4.49 14.08
C TYR A 45 -14.45 -5.89 14.39
N ASN A 46 -15.06 -6.51 13.38
CA ASN A 46 -15.71 -7.84 13.52
C ASN A 46 -14.84 -9.01 13.04
N SER A 47 -13.83 -8.70 12.24
CA SER A 47 -12.90 -9.66 11.63
C SER A 47 -11.50 -9.04 11.55
N ASN A 48 -10.47 -9.85 11.66
CA ASN A 48 -9.09 -9.46 11.40
C ASN A 48 -8.59 -9.89 10.00
N TYR A 49 -9.45 -10.53 9.19
CA TYR A 49 -9.10 -11.05 7.88
C TYR A 49 -9.62 -10.14 6.77
N VAL A 50 -8.71 -9.46 6.07
CA VAL A 50 -9.02 -8.38 5.11
C VAL A 50 -10.01 -8.78 4.00
N PRO A 51 -9.95 -9.97 3.39
CA PRO A 51 -10.97 -10.37 2.41
C PRO A 51 -12.39 -10.41 3.00
N GLN A 52 -12.55 -10.83 4.26
CA GLN A 52 -13.86 -10.77 4.93
C GLN A 52 -14.28 -9.34 5.20
N ILE A 53 -13.35 -8.47 5.63
CA ILE A 53 -13.61 -7.04 5.84
C ILE A 53 -14.13 -6.40 4.53
N ILE A 54 -13.45 -6.62 3.41
CA ILE A 54 -13.89 -6.10 2.11
C ILE A 54 -15.25 -6.67 1.72
N LYS A 55 -15.50 -7.96 1.96
CA LYS A 55 -16.80 -8.58 1.70
C LYS A 55 -17.90 -7.92 2.53
N GLU A 56 -17.67 -7.66 3.81
CA GLU A 56 -18.64 -7.00 4.68
C GLU A 56 -19.07 -5.63 4.14
N PHE A 57 -18.11 -4.80 3.69
CA PHE A 57 -18.43 -3.53 3.03
C PHE A 57 -19.10 -3.72 1.66
N SER A 58 -18.69 -4.73 0.88
CA SER A 58 -19.33 -5.03 -0.39
C SER A 58 -20.79 -5.47 -0.24
N ASP A 59 -21.12 -6.20 0.83
CA ASP A 59 -22.50 -6.59 1.14
C ASP A 59 -23.37 -5.35 1.46
N GLU A 60 -22.75 -4.23 1.86
CA GLU A 60 -23.37 -2.92 2.07
C GLU A 60 -23.32 -2.01 0.82
N GLY A 61 -22.86 -2.53 -0.33
CA GLY A 61 -22.73 -1.76 -1.57
C GLY A 61 -21.52 -0.84 -1.64
N ILE A 62 -20.54 -1.02 -0.76
CA ILE A 62 -19.32 -0.22 -0.69
C ILE A 62 -18.15 -0.99 -1.33
N THR A 63 -17.53 -0.38 -2.32
CA THR A 63 -16.27 -0.85 -2.95
C THR A 63 -15.16 0.16 -2.68
N PHE A 64 -13.90 -0.30 -2.73
CA PHE A 64 -12.74 0.54 -2.47
C PHE A 64 -11.86 0.68 -3.71
N ASP A 65 -11.31 1.87 -3.89
CA ASP A 65 -10.31 2.19 -4.92
C ASP A 65 -8.89 1.93 -4.43
N ALA A 66 -8.66 1.97 -3.11
CA ALA A 66 -7.36 1.68 -2.49
C ALA A 66 -7.51 1.17 -1.05
N LEU A 67 -6.47 0.45 -0.60
CA LEU A 67 -6.24 0.13 0.81
C LEU A 67 -5.05 0.91 1.34
N ILE A 68 -5.18 1.51 2.51
CA ILE A 68 -4.08 2.09 3.27
C ILE A 68 -3.91 1.36 4.60
N CYS A 69 -2.68 0.97 4.94
CA CYS A 69 -2.37 0.25 6.17
C CYS A 69 -1.49 1.11 7.08
N TYR A 70 -1.99 1.42 8.28
CA TYR A 70 -1.29 2.20 9.31
C TYR A 70 -0.71 1.33 10.44
N SER A 71 -0.80 0.00 10.32
CA SER A 71 -0.29 -0.93 11.34
C SER A 71 1.22 -0.84 11.50
N SER A 72 1.70 -1.18 12.69
CA SER A 72 3.13 -1.33 12.91
C SER A 72 3.68 -2.43 12.00
N PRO A 73 4.91 -2.32 11.46
CA PRO A 73 5.51 -3.39 10.69
C PRO A 73 5.59 -4.71 11.48
N LEU A 74 5.67 -4.66 12.81
CA LEU A 74 5.66 -5.86 13.65
C LEU A 74 4.30 -6.57 13.64
N ASP A 75 3.20 -5.83 13.51
CA ASP A 75 1.84 -6.39 13.45
C ASP A 75 1.61 -7.18 12.15
N LEU A 76 2.32 -6.81 11.09
CA LEU A 76 2.22 -7.40 9.73
C LEU A 76 3.07 -8.67 9.55
N LEU A 77 3.88 -9.05 10.54
CA LEU A 77 4.56 -10.33 10.53
C LEU A 77 3.55 -11.48 10.71
N LYS A 78 3.89 -12.68 10.25
CA LYS A 78 2.98 -13.86 10.28
C LYS A 78 2.37 -14.15 11.67
N ASN A 79 3.12 -13.85 12.74
CA ASN A 79 2.71 -14.01 14.13
C ASN A 79 2.59 -12.65 14.85
N GLY A 80 2.50 -11.56 14.10
CA GLY A 80 2.30 -10.23 14.62
C GLY A 80 0.96 -10.13 15.34
N VAL A 81 0.97 -9.44 16.46
CA VAL A 81 -0.22 -9.06 17.23
C VAL A 81 -0.18 -7.55 17.41
N ILE A 82 -1.33 -6.91 17.33
CA ILE A 82 -1.46 -5.49 17.63
C ILE A 82 -0.89 -5.18 19.02
N ASP A 83 -0.43 -3.94 19.18
CA ASP A 83 0.09 -3.42 20.45
C ASP A 83 -0.86 -3.73 21.62
N LEU A 84 -0.30 -4.22 22.74
CA LEU A 84 -1.10 -4.63 23.89
C LEU A 84 -1.88 -3.48 24.52
N ALA A 85 -1.34 -2.25 24.52
CA ALA A 85 -2.08 -1.10 25.01
C ALA A 85 -3.29 -0.80 24.14
N VAL A 86 -3.21 -1.02 22.82
CA VAL A 86 -4.36 -0.92 21.91
C VAL A 86 -5.35 -2.06 22.17
N ALA A 87 -4.85 -3.29 22.31
CA ALA A 87 -5.69 -4.45 22.59
C ALA A 87 -6.46 -4.29 23.90
N ASP A 88 -5.81 -3.81 24.96
CA ASP A 88 -6.41 -3.61 26.27
C ASP A 88 -7.38 -2.42 26.25
N ARG A 89 -7.01 -1.29 25.62
CA ARG A 89 -7.85 -0.09 25.50
C ARG A 89 -9.22 -0.39 24.89
N TYR A 90 -9.25 -1.26 23.88
CA TYR A 90 -10.47 -1.62 23.14
C TYR A 90 -10.98 -3.03 23.45
N SER A 91 -10.46 -3.68 24.51
CA SER A 91 -10.86 -5.03 24.91
C SER A 91 -10.86 -6.04 23.75
N VAL A 92 -9.83 -5.98 22.91
CA VAL A 92 -9.74 -6.79 21.68
C VAL A 92 -9.63 -8.28 22.02
N PRO A 93 -10.58 -9.12 21.56
CA PRO A 93 -10.54 -10.56 21.77
C PRO A 93 -9.27 -11.18 21.18
N ALA A 94 -8.70 -12.19 21.85
CA ALA A 94 -7.42 -12.80 21.48
C ALA A 94 -7.35 -13.24 20.01
N GLN A 95 -8.44 -13.83 19.50
CA GLN A 95 -8.55 -14.29 18.11
C GLN A 95 -8.52 -13.16 17.07
N LEU A 96 -8.82 -11.93 17.48
CA LEU A 96 -8.76 -10.74 16.63
C LEU A 96 -7.46 -9.95 16.82
N ARG A 97 -6.52 -10.34 17.70
CA ARG A 97 -5.31 -9.53 17.95
C ARG A 97 -4.28 -9.57 16.83
N SER A 98 -4.27 -10.61 16.00
CA SER A 98 -3.42 -10.63 14.81
C SER A 98 -4.13 -9.89 13.69
N PHE A 99 -3.80 -8.63 13.45
CA PHE A 99 -4.46 -7.77 12.47
C PHE A 99 -3.49 -6.77 11.84
N PRO A 100 -3.62 -6.50 10.52
CA PRO A 100 -4.51 -7.15 9.55
C PRO A 100 -3.92 -8.47 9.00
N ARG A 101 -4.79 -9.45 8.72
CA ARG A 101 -4.41 -10.73 8.07
C ARG A 101 -4.99 -10.85 6.67
N GLY A 102 -4.32 -11.60 5.80
CA GLY A 102 -4.83 -11.91 4.47
C GLY A 102 -4.72 -10.78 3.45
N LEU A 103 -3.83 -9.80 3.70
CA LEU A 103 -3.55 -8.72 2.75
C LEU A 103 -3.01 -9.27 1.42
N ASP A 104 -2.22 -10.34 1.46
CA ASP A 104 -1.73 -11.08 0.29
C ASP A 104 -2.86 -11.60 -0.62
N ARG A 105 -4.04 -11.85 -0.06
CA ARG A 105 -5.22 -12.35 -0.79
C ARG A 105 -6.03 -11.26 -1.46
N VAL A 106 -5.76 -9.99 -1.14
CA VAL A 106 -6.40 -8.86 -1.81
C VAL A 106 -5.51 -8.39 -2.95
N THR A 107 -5.91 -8.73 -4.18
CA THR A 107 -5.14 -8.44 -5.40
C THR A 107 -5.86 -7.47 -6.34
N CYS A 108 -7.12 -7.14 -6.09
CA CYS A 108 -7.96 -6.32 -6.97
C CYS A 108 -7.88 -4.82 -6.70
N VAL A 109 -7.21 -4.40 -5.63
CA VAL A 109 -7.04 -3.00 -5.24
C VAL A 109 -5.58 -2.73 -4.83
N PRO A 110 -5.05 -1.52 -5.11
CA PRO A 110 -3.71 -1.15 -4.69
C PRO A 110 -3.61 -1.09 -3.17
N LYS A 111 -2.47 -1.54 -2.66
CA LYS A 111 -2.14 -1.53 -1.22
C LYS A 111 -1.01 -0.55 -0.95
N ILE A 112 -1.29 0.40 -0.07
CA ILE A 112 -0.40 1.48 0.34
C ILE A 112 -0.04 1.27 1.81
N PHE A 113 1.26 1.20 2.12
CA PHE A 113 1.73 1.09 3.49
C PHE A 113 2.16 2.46 4.02
N TRP A 114 1.66 2.86 5.19
CA TRP A 114 2.09 4.06 5.88
C TRP A 114 3.22 3.73 6.86
N MET A 115 4.46 4.03 6.47
CA MET A 115 5.64 3.65 7.23
C MET A 115 6.08 4.78 8.16
N ASN A 116 5.82 4.58 9.46
CA ASN A 116 6.25 5.49 10.52
C ASN A 116 7.65 5.16 11.02
N ASP A 117 7.97 3.89 11.29
CA ASP A 117 9.26 3.46 11.80
C ASP A 117 9.86 2.38 10.87
N TYR A 118 11.16 2.48 10.58
CA TYR A 118 11.83 1.54 9.67
C TYR A 118 12.99 0.74 10.29
N TRP A 119 13.62 1.28 11.34
CA TRP A 119 14.92 0.83 11.85
C TRP A 119 14.89 -0.41 12.77
N GLN A 120 13.71 -0.95 13.07
CA GLN A 120 13.55 -2.12 13.95
C GLN A 120 13.47 -3.45 13.18
N ILE A 121 13.51 -3.40 11.86
CA ILE A 121 13.17 -4.51 10.97
C ILE A 121 14.34 -4.73 10.01
N SER A 122 14.74 -5.98 9.82
CA SER A 122 15.79 -6.35 8.86
C SER A 122 15.27 -6.32 7.42
N ALA A 123 16.16 -6.17 6.44
CA ALA A 123 15.80 -6.20 5.02
C ALA A 123 14.95 -7.42 4.62
N LYS A 124 15.30 -8.61 5.11
CA LYS A 124 14.51 -9.83 4.88
C LYS A 124 13.08 -9.72 5.43
N ARG A 125 12.92 -9.17 6.65
CA ARG A 125 11.59 -8.99 7.23
C ARG A 125 10.80 -7.90 6.51
N TRP A 126 11.44 -6.86 5.98
CA TRP A 126 10.78 -5.90 5.11
C TRP A 126 10.26 -6.53 3.81
N ASP A 127 11.00 -7.48 3.22
CA ASP A 127 10.49 -8.25 2.08
C ASP A 127 9.23 -9.06 2.46
N GLU A 128 9.24 -9.74 3.61
CA GLU A 128 8.08 -10.47 4.13
C GLU A 128 6.88 -9.54 4.37
N ILE A 129 7.11 -8.36 4.94
CA ILE A 129 6.05 -7.38 5.25
C ILE A 129 5.51 -6.74 3.99
N LEU A 130 6.36 -6.16 3.15
CA LEU A 130 5.92 -5.35 2.01
C LEU A 130 5.59 -6.22 0.80
N LEU A 131 6.55 -7.02 0.32
CA LEU A 131 6.33 -7.87 -0.85
C LEU A 131 5.39 -9.03 -0.53
N GLY A 132 5.53 -9.66 0.65
CA GLY A 132 4.69 -10.78 1.06
C GLY A 132 3.20 -10.42 1.22
N ASN A 133 2.90 -9.19 1.63
CA ASN A 133 1.52 -8.67 1.68
C ASN A 133 1.11 -7.92 0.39
N GLY A 134 1.97 -7.88 -0.63
CA GLY A 134 1.68 -7.26 -1.94
C GLY A 134 1.51 -5.74 -1.91
N PHE A 135 2.19 -5.04 -1.02
CA PHE A 135 2.27 -3.57 -1.05
C PHE A 135 3.11 -3.14 -2.26
N SER A 136 2.60 -2.17 -3.03
CA SER A 136 3.31 -1.58 -4.17
C SER A 136 3.77 -0.16 -3.90
N THR A 137 3.17 0.52 -2.92
CA THR A 137 3.51 1.89 -2.52
C THR A 137 3.74 1.97 -1.01
N VAL A 138 4.76 2.72 -0.62
CA VAL A 138 5.03 3.10 0.78
C VAL A 138 5.00 4.63 0.89
N LEU A 139 4.08 5.14 1.71
CA LEU A 139 4.13 6.52 2.20
C LEU A 139 5.12 6.54 3.37
N SER A 140 6.29 7.12 3.16
CA SER A 140 7.39 7.07 4.12
C SER A 140 7.63 8.41 4.79
N VAL A 141 7.66 8.37 6.12
CA VAL A 141 7.98 9.54 6.94
C VAL A 141 9.48 9.84 6.94
N TYR A 142 10.33 8.81 6.83
CA TYR A 142 11.78 8.95 7.04
C TYR A 142 12.62 8.45 5.87
N THR A 143 12.59 7.17 5.52
CA THR A 143 13.52 6.58 4.53
C THR A 143 12.84 6.37 3.16
N PRO A 144 13.46 6.73 2.03
CA PRO A 144 14.85 7.16 1.87
C PRO A 144 15.13 8.64 2.18
N PHE A 145 14.11 9.50 2.24
CA PHE A 145 14.23 10.98 2.12
C PHE A 145 15.05 11.68 3.21
N HIS A 146 15.16 11.07 4.39
CA HIS A 146 15.86 11.60 5.56
C HIS A 146 16.96 10.65 6.04
N THR A 147 17.41 9.76 5.17
CA THR A 147 18.45 8.76 5.46
C THR A 147 19.51 8.76 4.38
N SER A 148 20.73 8.32 4.70
CA SER A 148 21.74 8.11 3.67
C SER A 148 21.33 6.96 2.73
N SER A 149 21.85 6.96 1.50
CA SER A 149 21.65 5.86 0.57
C SER A 149 22.12 4.52 1.16
N GLN A 150 23.26 4.52 1.86
CA GLN A 150 23.78 3.33 2.54
C GLN A 150 22.79 2.78 3.58
N GLU A 151 22.16 3.65 4.35
CA GLU A 151 21.17 3.24 5.34
C GLU A 151 19.90 2.69 4.69
N HIS A 152 19.43 3.33 3.62
CA HIS A 152 18.30 2.85 2.84
C HIS A 152 18.61 1.46 2.22
N GLU A 153 19.82 1.29 1.69
CA GLU A 153 20.30 0.04 1.11
C GLU A 153 20.47 -1.09 2.12
N ALA A 154 20.87 -0.77 3.34
CA ALA A 154 20.97 -1.71 4.44
C ALA A 154 19.59 -2.08 5.02
N THR A 155 18.62 -1.17 4.94
CA THR A 155 17.27 -1.36 5.48
C THR A 155 16.40 -2.22 4.58
N PHE A 156 16.44 -2.01 3.26
CA PHE A 156 15.58 -2.72 2.31
C PHE A 156 16.41 -3.63 1.40
N SER A 157 15.84 -4.70 0.85
CA SER A 157 16.55 -5.49 -0.18
C SER A 157 16.55 -4.75 -1.53
N SER A 158 17.47 -5.10 -2.43
CA SER A 158 17.44 -4.60 -3.82
C SER A 158 16.13 -4.95 -4.52
N ARG A 159 15.64 -6.18 -4.33
CA ARG A 159 14.35 -6.65 -4.85
C ARG A 159 13.19 -5.77 -4.40
N LEU A 160 13.14 -5.40 -3.12
CA LEU A 160 12.09 -4.54 -2.59
C LEU A 160 12.17 -3.14 -3.19
N ARG A 161 13.36 -2.53 -3.20
CA ARG A 161 13.57 -1.18 -3.77
C ARG A 161 13.14 -1.08 -5.25
N GLN A 162 13.26 -2.17 -6.00
CA GLN A 162 12.82 -2.22 -7.40
C GLN A 162 11.30 -2.39 -7.58
N LYS A 163 10.63 -3.03 -6.62
CA LYS A 163 9.21 -3.39 -6.73
C LYS A 163 8.26 -2.48 -5.96
N VAL A 164 8.78 -1.71 -5.02
CA VAL A 164 7.99 -0.84 -4.13
C VAL A 164 8.38 0.61 -4.36
N LYS A 165 7.39 1.44 -4.66
CA LYS A 165 7.55 2.89 -4.78
C LYS A 165 7.51 3.54 -3.40
N PHE A 166 8.56 4.27 -3.03
CA PHE A 166 8.59 5.08 -1.83
C PHE A 166 8.19 6.52 -2.18
N ILE A 167 7.25 7.08 -1.41
CA ILE A 167 6.75 8.45 -1.56
C ILE A 167 7.00 9.19 -0.25
N HIS A 168 7.47 10.42 -0.36
CA HIS A 168 7.76 11.25 0.81
C HIS A 168 6.46 11.72 1.45
N SER A 169 6.25 11.34 2.71
CA SER A 169 5.09 11.72 3.50
C SER A 169 5.56 12.16 4.88
N PRO A 170 6.20 13.34 4.99
CA PRO A 170 6.72 13.83 6.26
C PRO A 170 5.59 14.06 7.27
N ARG A 171 5.95 14.11 8.56
CA ARG A 171 4.98 14.38 9.62
C ARG A 171 4.31 15.73 9.45
N ALA A 172 3.13 15.82 10.03
CA ALA A 172 2.42 17.08 10.21
C ALA A 172 1.89 17.25 11.62
N LEU A 173 1.53 18.48 11.95
CA LEU A 173 0.82 18.81 13.18
C LEU A 173 -0.45 19.61 12.86
N ASP A 174 -1.46 19.44 13.71
CA ASP A 174 -2.65 20.28 13.65
C ASP A 174 -2.25 21.75 13.85
N PRO A 175 -2.59 22.66 12.91
CA PRO A 175 -2.22 24.07 13.00
C PRO A 175 -2.73 24.76 14.26
N ASP A 176 -3.82 24.26 14.85
CA ASP A 176 -4.45 24.87 16.01
C ASP A 176 -3.94 24.29 17.33
N TYR A 177 -3.06 23.28 17.27
CA TYR A 177 -2.53 22.61 18.46
C TYR A 177 -1.92 23.60 19.46
N PHE A 178 -1.19 24.63 19.00
CA PHE A 178 -0.57 25.65 19.86
C PHE A 178 -1.24 27.03 19.83
N SER A 179 -2.25 27.24 18.97
CA SER A 179 -2.80 28.56 18.61
C SER A 179 -3.19 29.45 19.79
N GLY A 180 -3.82 28.90 20.84
CA GLY A 180 -4.29 29.67 22.00
C GLY A 180 -3.23 30.14 22.99
N ASN A 181 -1.95 29.82 22.78
CA ASN A 181 -0.88 30.10 23.74
C ASN A 181 0.31 30.87 23.15
N LEU A 182 0.26 31.25 21.87
CA LEU A 182 1.42 31.86 21.17
C LEU A 182 1.77 33.27 21.68
N ASP A 183 0.79 34.00 22.21
CA ASP A 183 0.98 35.37 22.73
C ASP A 183 1.50 35.40 24.18
N ARG A 184 1.75 34.24 24.79
CA ARG A 184 2.24 34.16 26.17
C ARG A 184 3.71 34.57 26.27
N GLU A 185 4.08 35.10 27.43
CA GLU A 185 5.48 35.37 27.74
C GLU A 185 6.31 34.08 27.71
N ARG A 186 7.46 34.13 27.03
CA ARG A 186 8.42 33.02 26.96
C ARG A 186 9.43 33.15 28.10
N ASP A 187 9.10 32.59 29.26
CA ASP A 187 9.89 32.67 30.50
C ASP A 187 10.79 31.45 30.77
N ILE A 188 10.76 30.43 29.90
CA ILE A 188 11.65 29.27 29.96
C ILE A 188 12.77 29.44 28.95
N ASP A 189 14.02 29.61 29.41
CA ASP A 189 15.16 29.82 28.51
C ASP A 189 15.42 28.60 27.64
N VAL A 190 15.45 27.41 28.25
CA VAL A 190 15.76 26.17 27.54
C VAL A 190 14.84 25.03 27.97
N THR A 191 14.26 24.35 27.00
CA THR A 191 13.47 23.14 27.23
C THR A 191 14.09 21.96 26.51
N LEU A 192 14.15 20.81 27.19
CA LEU A 192 14.55 19.52 26.61
C LEU A 192 13.60 18.45 27.13
N LEU A 193 12.90 17.80 26.19
CA LEU A 193 11.86 16.81 26.48
C LEU A 193 12.06 15.53 25.64
N GLY A 194 11.66 14.40 26.22
CA GLY A 194 11.57 13.12 25.52
C GLY A 194 12.57 12.08 26.00
N ALA A 195 12.74 11.00 25.23
CA ALA A 195 13.55 9.87 25.67
C ALA A 195 15.03 10.24 25.71
N ILE A 196 15.69 9.93 26.82
CA ILE A 196 17.11 10.18 27.06
C ILE A 196 17.80 8.82 27.12
N SER A 197 18.63 8.52 26.12
CA SER A 197 19.43 7.31 26.06
C SER A 197 20.72 7.62 25.31
N SER A 198 21.87 7.24 25.86
CA SER A 198 23.18 7.45 25.23
C SER A 198 23.35 6.65 23.94
N GLU A 199 22.66 5.54 23.79
CA GLU A 199 22.75 4.68 22.59
C GLU A 199 21.90 5.22 21.43
N THR A 200 20.65 5.60 21.71
CA THR A 200 19.72 6.03 20.65
C THR A 200 19.76 7.54 20.41
N TYR A 201 20.00 8.32 21.48
CA TYR A 201 19.95 9.79 21.47
C TYR A 201 21.22 10.39 22.11
N PRO A 202 22.43 10.08 21.59
CA PRO A 202 23.69 10.46 22.22
C PRO A 202 23.80 11.97 22.47
N SER A 203 23.47 12.81 21.49
CA SER A 203 23.51 14.27 21.62
C SER A 203 22.52 14.78 22.67
N ARG A 204 21.29 14.25 22.70
CA ARG A 204 20.29 14.65 23.71
C ARG A 204 20.71 14.25 25.11
N PHE A 205 21.32 13.08 25.28
CA PHE A 205 21.91 12.68 26.55
C PHE A 205 22.98 13.69 27.00
N TYR A 206 23.91 14.04 26.11
CA TYR A 206 24.93 15.06 26.39
C TYR A 206 24.34 16.44 26.73
N PHE A 207 23.36 16.92 25.95
CA PHE A 207 22.70 18.20 26.18
C PHE A 207 21.98 18.23 27.54
N SER A 208 21.27 17.17 27.89
CA SER A 208 20.60 17.03 29.19
C SER A 208 21.60 17.10 30.34
N GLU A 209 22.68 16.32 30.29
CA GLU A 209 23.72 16.32 31.33
C GLU A 209 24.44 17.66 31.45
N THR A 210 24.65 18.34 30.32
CA THR A 210 25.23 19.68 30.31
C THR A 210 24.29 20.71 30.94
N LEU A 211 23.01 20.73 30.55
CA LEU A 211 21.99 21.64 31.07
C LEU A 211 21.75 21.46 32.57
N LYS A 212 21.78 20.23 33.09
CA LYS A 212 21.65 19.97 34.53
C LYS A 212 22.71 20.72 35.36
N ARG A 213 23.91 20.94 34.81
CA ARG A 213 25.04 21.60 35.49
C ARG A 213 25.05 23.12 35.38
N GLN A 214 24.22 23.71 34.51
CA GLN A 214 24.19 25.16 34.31
C GLN A 214 23.31 25.84 35.35
N SER A 215 23.88 26.63 36.26
CA SER A 215 23.12 27.56 37.09
C SER A 215 22.76 28.82 36.30
N GLY A 216 21.69 29.52 36.69
CA GLY A 216 21.32 30.81 36.08
C GLY A 216 20.49 30.73 34.79
N LEU A 217 20.11 29.54 34.33
CA LEU A 217 19.13 29.35 33.25
C LEU A 217 17.79 28.87 33.82
N SER A 218 16.69 29.46 33.34
CA SER A 218 15.35 28.89 33.50
C SER A 218 15.22 27.68 32.57
N LYS A 219 15.19 26.48 33.14
CA LYS A 219 15.23 25.22 32.36
C LYS A 219 14.03 24.35 32.67
N PHE A 220 13.49 23.70 31.65
CA PHE A 220 12.48 22.65 31.81
C PHE A 220 12.97 21.34 31.20
N LEU A 221 13.35 20.39 32.06
CA LEU A 221 13.90 19.09 31.67
C LEU A 221 13.00 17.97 32.23
N LYS A 222 12.43 17.15 31.36
CA LYS A 222 11.61 15.98 31.75
C LYS A 222 11.84 14.80 30.82
N ASP A 223 11.78 13.62 31.41
CA ASP A 223 11.89 12.35 30.70
C ASP A 223 10.64 12.05 29.86
N HIS A 224 10.75 11.05 28.98
CA HIS A 224 9.63 10.62 28.15
C HIS A 224 8.50 10.02 29.00
N PRO A 225 7.25 10.44 28.80
CA PRO A 225 6.08 9.91 29.50
C PRO A 225 5.68 8.46 29.13
N GLY A 226 6.54 7.72 28.40
CA GLY A 226 6.18 6.44 27.77
C GLY A 226 5.16 6.56 26.62
N TYR A 227 4.73 5.43 26.07
CA TYR A 227 3.71 5.36 25.02
C TYR A 227 2.47 4.64 25.57
N ASN A 228 1.39 5.38 25.84
CA ASN A 228 0.16 4.82 26.40
C ASN A 228 -1.05 5.74 26.15
N PHE A 229 -2.25 5.23 26.42
CA PHE A 229 -3.51 6.00 26.43
C PHE A 229 -3.75 6.73 27.77
N ASN A 230 -3.07 6.33 28.85
CA ASN A 230 -3.32 6.80 30.20
C ASN A 230 -2.32 7.90 30.62
N GLN A 231 -2.47 9.07 30.01
CA GLN A 231 -1.58 10.22 30.19
C GLN A 231 -1.36 10.61 31.66
N ILE A 232 -2.40 10.48 32.51
CA ILE A 232 -2.40 10.88 33.93
C ILE A 232 -1.46 10.00 34.78
N LEU A 233 -1.34 8.70 34.47
CA LEU A 233 -0.65 7.75 35.35
C LEU A 233 0.88 7.84 35.29
N THR A 234 1.42 8.57 34.31
CA THR A 234 2.86 8.55 34.02
C THR A 234 3.65 9.61 34.79
N GLY A 235 2.97 10.59 35.39
CA GLY A 235 3.61 11.78 35.98
C GLY A 235 4.43 12.62 34.98
N GLY A 236 4.35 12.28 33.69
CA GLY A 236 5.07 12.96 32.62
C GLY A 236 4.25 14.10 32.00
N VAL A 237 4.92 14.91 31.19
CA VAL A 237 4.33 16.12 30.59
C VAL A 237 3.74 15.77 29.24
N THR A 238 2.40 15.88 29.14
CA THR A 238 1.60 15.46 27.98
C THR A 238 0.48 16.47 27.69
N GLY A 239 -0.16 16.36 26.53
CA GLY A 239 -1.34 17.16 26.18
C GLY A 239 -1.15 18.66 26.46
N ASP A 240 -2.08 19.25 27.20
CA ASP A 240 -2.11 20.69 27.50
C ASP A 240 -0.89 21.16 28.28
N ALA A 241 -0.39 20.37 29.23
CA ALA A 241 0.81 20.71 29.98
C ALA A 241 2.05 20.74 29.07
N TYR A 242 2.12 19.82 28.11
CA TYR A 242 3.18 19.82 27.10
C TYR A 242 3.10 21.05 26.19
N ARG A 243 1.88 21.39 25.77
CA ARG A 243 1.62 22.58 24.95
C ARG A 243 2.04 23.86 25.66
N GLU A 244 1.62 24.01 26.91
CA GLU A 244 1.96 25.17 27.74
C GLU A 244 3.47 25.34 27.87
N VAL A 245 4.20 24.26 28.21
CA VAL A 245 5.65 24.31 28.36
C VAL A 245 6.31 24.81 27.08
N LEU A 246 5.99 24.22 25.93
CA LEU A 246 6.60 24.64 24.65
C LEU A 246 6.26 26.08 24.25
N THR A 247 5.07 26.56 24.55
CA THR A 247 4.69 27.95 24.23
C THR A 247 5.42 28.97 25.11
N ARG A 248 5.89 28.56 26.29
CA ARG A 248 6.73 29.37 27.19
C ARG A 248 8.23 29.23 26.92
N THR A 249 8.63 28.27 26.07
CA THR A 249 10.02 28.01 25.73
C THR A 249 10.57 29.07 24.77
N LYS A 250 11.78 29.59 25.05
CA LYS A 250 12.59 30.37 24.10
C LYS A 250 13.33 29.44 23.14
N LEU A 251 14.13 28.52 23.68
CA LEU A 251 14.95 27.56 22.92
C LEU A 251 14.54 26.12 23.23
N PHE A 252 14.07 25.38 22.22
CA PHE A 252 13.75 23.97 22.36
C PHE A 252 14.90 23.11 21.84
N VAL A 253 15.59 22.44 22.76
CA VAL A 253 16.75 21.60 22.49
C VAL A 253 16.32 20.15 22.29
N THR A 254 16.69 19.58 21.15
CA THR A 254 16.44 18.16 20.85
C THR A 254 17.57 17.55 20.02
N CYS A 255 17.38 16.32 19.57
CA CYS A 255 18.23 15.64 18.60
C CYS A 255 17.39 14.85 17.60
N GLY A 256 17.97 14.56 16.45
CA GLY A 256 17.40 13.68 15.42
C GLY A 256 17.72 12.19 15.62
N THR A 257 18.01 11.73 16.85
CA THR A 257 18.62 10.41 17.14
C THR A 257 20.05 10.31 16.58
N LYS A 258 20.68 9.14 16.72
CA LYS A 258 21.95 8.82 16.01
C LYS A 258 21.88 8.90 14.47
N ARG A 259 20.67 9.08 13.92
CA ARG A 259 20.37 9.10 12.48
C ARG A 259 19.98 10.48 11.94
N HIS A 260 19.96 11.52 12.78
CA HIS A 260 19.53 12.89 12.42
C HIS A 260 18.16 12.99 11.72
N LEU A 261 17.19 12.16 12.10
CA LEU A 261 15.83 12.15 11.55
C LEU A 261 15.01 13.37 12.02
N PRO A 262 14.14 13.92 11.16
CA PRO A 262 13.19 14.97 11.52
C PRO A 262 11.99 14.38 12.29
N LEU A 263 12.20 14.06 13.56
CA LEU A 263 11.14 13.57 14.44
C LEU A 263 10.02 14.62 14.62
N ILE A 264 8.86 14.19 15.13
CA ILE A 264 7.70 15.08 15.36
C ILE A 264 8.05 16.36 16.15
N LYS A 265 9.07 16.28 17.02
CA LYS A 265 9.65 17.40 17.79
C LYS A 265 10.13 18.57 16.96
N VAL A 266 10.55 18.35 15.72
CA VAL A 266 10.91 19.42 14.79
C VAL A 266 9.68 20.28 14.49
N TYR A 267 8.56 19.62 14.16
CA TYR A 267 7.29 20.27 13.83
C TYR A 267 6.63 20.89 15.06
N GLU A 268 6.72 20.23 16.22
CA GLU A 268 6.23 20.77 17.49
C GLU A 268 6.94 22.09 17.86
N ALA A 269 8.25 22.19 17.64
CA ALA A 269 9.02 23.39 17.91
C ALA A 269 8.66 24.55 16.96
N MET A 270 8.56 24.25 15.66
CA MET A 270 8.14 25.22 14.66
C MET A 270 6.73 25.76 14.97
N ALA A 271 5.80 24.85 15.26
CA ALA A 271 4.40 25.20 15.52
C ALA A 271 4.18 25.94 16.85
N SER A 272 5.06 25.75 17.85
CA SER A 272 5.00 26.46 19.13
C SER A 272 5.64 27.84 19.09
N GLY A 273 6.31 28.22 18.00
CA GLY A 273 6.99 29.50 17.84
C GLY A 273 8.24 29.65 18.71
N CYS A 274 8.87 28.56 19.13
CA CYS A 274 10.18 28.59 19.80
C CYS A 274 11.31 28.33 18.78
N VAL A 275 12.55 28.67 19.13
CA VAL A 275 13.69 28.31 18.28
C VAL A 275 14.07 26.85 18.52
N LEU A 276 14.02 26.05 17.45
CA LEU A 276 14.52 24.69 17.43
C LEU A 276 16.05 24.69 17.44
N CYS A 277 16.66 24.12 18.48
CA CYS A 277 18.08 23.83 18.56
C CYS A 277 18.29 22.30 18.46
N ILE A 278 18.96 21.81 17.42
CA ILE A 278 19.04 20.37 17.11
C ILE A 278 20.45 19.97 16.64
N ASP A 279 20.82 18.70 16.80
CA ASP A 279 22.14 18.18 16.41
C ASP A 279 22.34 17.89 14.92
N GLY A 280 21.31 18.14 14.12
CA GLY A 280 21.29 17.93 12.69
C GLY A 280 19.92 17.43 12.22
N ILE A 281 19.60 17.73 10.96
CA ILE A 281 18.38 17.27 10.30
C ILE A 281 18.76 16.76 8.91
N ASN A 282 18.71 15.45 8.73
CA ASN A 282 18.82 14.83 7.41
C ASN A 282 17.58 15.17 6.60
N GLY A 283 17.80 15.54 5.34
CA GLY A 283 16.75 15.94 4.42
C GLY A 283 16.05 17.26 4.80
N ALA A 284 16.79 18.21 5.40
CA ALA A 284 16.25 19.53 5.74
C ALA A 284 15.73 20.28 4.49
N ALA A 285 16.39 20.12 3.35
CA ALA A 285 15.99 20.76 2.08
C ALA A 285 14.63 20.22 1.58
N GLU A 286 14.37 18.92 1.74
CA GLU A 286 13.12 18.23 1.44
C GLU A 286 11.98 18.72 2.35
N LEU A 287 12.30 19.26 3.53
CA LEU A 287 11.37 19.94 4.41
C LEU A 287 11.29 21.45 4.19
N HIS A 288 12.02 21.98 3.18
CA HIS A 288 12.19 23.40 2.91
C HIS A 288 12.78 24.20 4.10
N MET A 289 13.56 23.53 4.95
CA MET A 289 14.21 24.12 6.10
C MET A 289 15.64 24.56 5.77
N GLU A 290 16.12 25.55 6.50
CA GLU A 290 17.42 26.17 6.30
C GLU A 290 18.01 26.55 7.67
N GLU A 291 19.26 26.17 7.90
CA GLU A 291 19.98 26.42 9.14
C GLU A 291 20.21 27.93 9.34
N GLY A 292 19.98 28.43 10.55
CA GLY A 292 20.07 29.86 10.88
C GLY A 292 18.87 30.70 10.43
N LYS A 293 17.96 30.13 9.63
CA LYS A 293 16.67 30.74 9.26
C LYS A 293 15.49 30.08 9.95
N HIS A 294 15.42 28.75 9.97
CA HIS A 294 14.29 27.99 10.53
C HIS A 294 14.66 27.19 11.78
N PHE A 295 15.93 26.91 11.99
CA PHE A 295 16.45 26.17 13.14
C PHE A 295 17.90 26.56 13.41
N LYS A 296 18.46 26.05 14.51
CA LYS A 296 19.87 26.18 14.85
C LYS A 296 20.50 24.81 15.08
N ILE A 297 21.62 24.55 14.41
CA ILE A 297 22.46 23.38 14.64
C ILE A 297 23.34 23.61 15.86
N ILE A 298 23.25 22.65 16.80
CA ILE A 298 24.08 22.58 18.00
C ILE A 298 24.76 21.21 18.08
N THR A 299 26.03 21.18 18.41
CA THR A 299 26.84 19.97 18.58
C THR A 299 27.35 19.90 20.01
N THR A 300 27.93 18.77 20.39
CA THR A 300 28.61 18.64 21.69
C THR A 300 29.73 19.66 21.88
N CYS A 301 30.28 20.22 20.80
CA CYS A 301 31.39 21.18 20.84
C CYS A 301 30.94 22.64 20.97
N ASN A 302 29.75 23.01 20.48
CA ASN A 302 29.29 24.42 20.46
C ASN A 302 28.03 24.67 21.29
N PHE A 303 27.42 23.64 21.88
CA PHE A 303 26.09 23.69 22.48
C PHE A 303 25.88 24.92 23.39
N MET A 304 26.67 25.06 24.46
CA MET A 304 26.48 26.16 25.41
C MET A 304 26.81 27.54 24.83
N ALA A 305 27.73 27.60 23.85
CA ALA A 305 28.10 28.86 23.20
C ALA A 305 26.93 29.37 22.34
N GLU A 306 26.29 28.49 21.57
CA GLU A 306 25.12 28.84 20.75
C GLU A 306 23.89 29.15 21.60
N ILE A 307 23.63 28.37 22.66
CA ILE A 307 22.55 28.68 23.62
C ILE A 307 22.75 30.08 24.22
N SER A 308 23.96 30.39 24.71
CA SER A 308 24.26 31.70 25.30
C SER A 308 24.17 32.83 24.28
N LYS A 309 24.53 32.59 23.02
CA LYS A 309 24.41 33.55 21.93
C LYS A 309 22.94 33.87 21.64
N LEU A 310 22.11 32.85 21.42
CA LEU A 310 20.69 33.01 21.10
C LEU A 310 19.86 33.62 22.25
N LEU A 311 20.23 33.37 23.50
CA LEU A 311 19.55 33.98 24.65
C LEU A 311 19.86 35.48 24.81
N ARG A 312 21.02 35.94 24.32
CA ARG A 312 21.40 37.36 24.33
C ARG A 312 20.89 38.14 23.13
N ASP A 313 20.57 37.44 22.05
CA ASP A 313 20.15 38.02 20.77
C ASP A 313 18.64 37.77 20.56
N GLU A 314 17.82 38.62 21.18
CA GLU A 314 16.36 38.54 21.11
C GLU A 314 15.84 38.62 19.68
N GLU A 315 16.33 39.59 18.92
CA GLU A 315 15.90 39.86 17.56
C GLU A 315 16.17 38.65 16.67
N LYS A 316 17.38 38.09 16.71
CA LYS A 316 17.71 36.92 15.90
C LYS A 316 16.88 35.70 16.30
N ARG A 317 16.61 35.54 17.60
CA ARG A 317 15.79 34.43 18.10
C ARG A 317 14.35 34.54 17.59
N GLN A 318 13.76 35.73 17.66
CA GLN A 318 12.41 35.98 17.15
C GLN A 318 12.32 35.78 15.64
N GLU A 319 13.33 36.24 14.88
CA GLU A 319 13.40 36.02 13.43
C GLU A 319 13.37 34.52 13.08
N ILE A 320 14.21 33.71 13.73
CA ILE A 320 14.26 32.26 13.47
C ILE A 320 12.93 31.59 13.81
N ALA A 321 12.37 31.90 14.98
CA ALA A 321 11.11 31.34 15.44
C ALA A 321 9.94 31.71 14.51
N PHE A 322 9.87 32.97 14.07
CA PHE A 322 8.85 33.44 13.15
C PHE A 322 8.93 32.74 11.80
N ASN A 323 10.12 32.69 11.20
CA ASN A 323 10.33 32.00 9.91
C ASN A 323 9.96 30.52 10.00
N ALA A 324 10.33 29.85 11.11
CA ALA A 324 9.98 28.46 11.37
C ALA A 324 8.46 28.25 11.47
N PHE A 325 7.77 29.12 12.22
CA PHE A 325 6.33 29.07 12.38
C PHE A 325 5.59 29.33 11.06
N ASP A 326 6.01 30.33 10.28
CA ASP A 326 5.45 30.62 8.96
C ASP A 326 5.62 29.43 8.01
N LEU A 327 6.82 28.85 7.94
CA LEU A 327 7.07 27.64 7.15
C LEU A 327 6.15 26.50 7.59
N PHE A 328 5.97 26.28 8.89
CA PHE A 328 5.06 25.26 9.41
C PHE A 328 3.63 25.49 8.92
N ARG A 329 3.09 26.70 9.10
CA ARG A 329 1.72 27.07 8.69
C ARG A 329 1.49 26.84 7.21
N ASN A 330 2.50 27.09 6.38
CA ASN A 330 2.40 27.02 4.93
C ASN A 330 2.68 25.62 4.34
N LYS A 331 3.45 24.75 5.04
CA LYS A 331 3.93 23.49 4.45
C LYS A 331 3.70 22.24 5.29
N HIS A 332 3.58 22.36 6.61
CA HIS A 332 3.69 21.22 7.53
C HIS A 332 2.47 21.03 8.44
N THR A 333 1.34 21.65 8.10
CA THR A 333 0.06 21.41 8.78
C THR A 333 -0.55 20.09 8.32
N THR A 334 -1.39 19.48 9.16
CA THR A 334 -2.09 18.23 8.82
C THR A 334 -2.96 18.39 7.58
N GLY A 335 -3.58 19.55 7.37
CA GLY A 335 -4.36 19.85 6.16
C GLY A 335 -3.52 19.83 4.89
N VAL A 336 -2.39 20.55 4.88
CA VAL A 336 -1.49 20.61 3.70
C VAL A 336 -0.93 19.24 3.39
N ARG A 337 -0.49 18.48 4.40
CA ARG A 337 0.05 17.13 4.18
C ARG A 337 -1.02 16.13 3.77
N ALA A 338 -2.25 16.23 4.30
CA ALA A 338 -3.37 15.39 3.87
C ALA A 338 -3.68 15.55 2.37
N GLU A 339 -3.64 16.77 1.84
CA GLU A 339 -3.84 17.03 0.40
C GLU A 339 -2.75 16.39 -0.46
N GLN A 340 -1.48 16.49 -0.03
CA GLN A 340 -0.35 15.86 -0.72
C GLN A 340 -0.39 14.32 -0.65
N THR A 341 -0.72 13.78 0.52
CA THR A 341 -0.96 12.34 0.71
C THR A 341 -2.10 11.86 -0.19
N LEU A 342 -3.21 12.61 -0.26
CA LEU A 342 -4.34 12.26 -1.10
C LEU A 342 -3.97 12.20 -2.58
N GLN A 343 -3.16 13.16 -3.06
CA GLN A 343 -2.62 13.12 -4.41
C GLN A 343 -1.75 11.88 -4.64
N SER A 344 -0.89 11.55 -3.68
CA SER A 344 -0.04 10.36 -3.76
C SER A 344 -0.85 9.07 -3.85
N ILE A 345 -1.95 8.97 -3.10
CA ILE A 345 -2.88 7.83 -3.16
C ILE A 345 -3.52 7.74 -4.56
N ARG A 346 -3.96 8.86 -5.14
CA ARG A 346 -4.52 8.89 -6.50
C ARG A 346 -3.54 8.38 -7.54
N ASP A 347 -2.31 8.87 -7.48
CA ASP A 347 -1.26 8.48 -8.41
C ASP A 347 -1.02 6.97 -8.31
N SER A 348 -0.96 6.41 -7.09
CA SER A 348 -0.87 4.96 -6.87
C SER A 348 -2.06 4.18 -7.43
N VAL A 349 -3.29 4.72 -7.33
CA VAL A 349 -4.49 4.10 -7.91
C VAL A 349 -4.40 4.08 -9.44
N ILE A 350 -4.02 5.19 -10.06
CA ILE A 350 -3.88 5.31 -11.53
C ILE A 350 -2.79 4.35 -12.03
N GLU A 351 -1.63 4.32 -11.37
CA GLU A 351 -0.52 3.42 -11.70
C GLU A 351 -0.93 1.94 -11.60
N PHE A 352 -1.66 1.59 -10.54
CA PHE A 352 -2.18 0.23 -10.37
C PHE A 352 -3.18 -0.15 -11.46
N GLN A 353 -4.13 0.74 -11.77
CA GLN A 353 -5.11 0.49 -12.84
C GLN A 353 -4.43 0.34 -14.20
N ASN A 354 -3.39 1.12 -14.48
CA ASN A 354 -2.64 1.03 -15.74
C ASN A 354 -1.82 -0.25 -15.85
N SER A 355 -1.18 -0.70 -14.76
CA SER A 355 -0.46 -1.98 -14.74
C SER A 355 -1.37 -3.21 -14.76
N ALA A 356 -2.62 -3.08 -14.30
CA ALA A 356 -3.61 -4.15 -14.33
C ALA A 356 -4.31 -4.34 -15.68
N LYS A 357 -4.25 -3.37 -16.61
CA LYS A 357 -4.96 -3.43 -17.92
C LYS A 357 -4.67 -4.70 -18.74
N PRO A 358 -3.45 -5.25 -18.82
CA PRO A 358 -3.19 -6.52 -19.51
C PRO A 358 -3.82 -7.73 -18.80
N ASN A 359 -3.92 -7.69 -17.46
CA ASN A 359 -4.40 -8.80 -16.63
C ASN A 359 -5.91 -8.76 -16.36
N ARG A 360 -6.56 -7.61 -16.54
CA ARG A 360 -8.01 -7.47 -16.31
C ARG A 360 -8.84 -8.22 -17.36
N LEU A 361 -8.33 -8.34 -18.59
CA LEU A 361 -8.89 -9.22 -19.62
C LEU A 361 -8.83 -10.70 -19.19
N HIS A 362 -7.71 -11.13 -18.60
CA HIS A 362 -7.57 -12.48 -18.04
C HIS A 362 -8.50 -12.70 -16.83
N TYR A 363 -8.58 -11.75 -15.90
CA TYR A 363 -9.46 -11.87 -14.73
C TYR A 363 -10.94 -11.89 -15.13
N LEU A 364 -11.36 -11.04 -16.07
CA LEU A 364 -12.71 -11.08 -16.62
C LEU A 364 -12.95 -12.41 -17.34
N ALA A 365 -12.00 -12.92 -18.13
CA ALA A 365 -12.10 -14.23 -18.75
C ALA A 365 -12.24 -15.37 -17.72
N ASP A 366 -11.53 -15.31 -16.60
CA ASP A 366 -11.64 -16.27 -15.49
C ASP A 366 -12.97 -16.16 -14.73
N LEU A 367 -13.45 -14.94 -14.50
CA LEU A 367 -14.74 -14.70 -13.84
C LEU A 367 -15.90 -15.16 -14.74
N TYR A 368 -15.81 -14.91 -16.05
CA TYR A 368 -16.75 -15.42 -17.03
C TYR A 368 -16.68 -16.94 -17.13
N SER A 369 -15.48 -17.52 -17.16
CA SER A 369 -15.30 -18.97 -17.23
C SER A 369 -15.86 -19.69 -16.00
N SER A 370 -15.69 -19.12 -14.81
CA SER A 370 -16.22 -19.69 -13.56
C SER A 370 -17.74 -19.55 -13.45
N LYS A 371 -18.31 -18.41 -13.88
CA LYS A 371 -19.77 -18.23 -13.93
C LYS A 371 -20.42 -19.17 -14.94
N VAL A 372 -19.89 -19.25 -16.16
CA VAL A 372 -20.32 -20.19 -17.21
C VAL A 372 -20.17 -21.64 -16.74
N ALA A 373 -19.05 -22.00 -16.09
CA ALA A 373 -18.86 -23.34 -15.52
C ALA A 373 -19.89 -23.67 -14.42
N SER A 374 -20.26 -22.70 -13.58
CA SER A 374 -21.26 -22.87 -12.54
C SER A 374 -22.67 -23.08 -13.12
N GLU A 375 -23.03 -22.34 -14.17
CA GLU A 375 -24.30 -22.47 -14.87
C GLU A 375 -24.38 -23.79 -15.64
N LEU A 376 -23.31 -24.20 -16.32
CA LEU A 376 -23.21 -25.50 -16.98
C LEU A 376 -23.32 -26.65 -15.97
N LYS A 377 -22.72 -26.53 -14.78
CA LYS A 377 -22.84 -27.53 -13.72
C LYS A 377 -24.28 -27.62 -13.19
N ASN A 378 -24.97 -26.48 -13.06
CA ASN A 378 -26.37 -26.42 -12.66
C ASN A 378 -27.30 -27.04 -13.73
N LEU A 379 -27.07 -26.74 -15.01
CA LEU A 379 -27.75 -27.35 -16.16
C LEU A 379 -27.56 -28.87 -16.19
N ARG A 380 -26.33 -29.36 -16.02
CA ARG A 380 -26.03 -30.80 -15.91
C ARG A 380 -26.75 -31.46 -14.72
N SER A 381 -26.83 -30.79 -13.58
CA SER A 381 -27.57 -31.28 -12.41
C SER A 381 -29.09 -31.36 -12.68
N LYS A 382 -29.66 -30.39 -13.39
CA LYS A 382 -31.07 -30.40 -13.78
C LYS A 382 -31.38 -31.50 -14.80
N LEU A 383 -30.48 -31.72 -15.77
CA LEU A 383 -30.54 -32.84 -16.72
C LEU A 383 -30.48 -34.20 -16.02
N ALA A 384 -29.52 -34.39 -15.12
CA ALA A 384 -29.32 -35.66 -14.40
C ALA A 384 -30.48 -36.01 -13.46
N LYS A 385 -31.21 -35.01 -12.95
CA LYS A 385 -32.38 -35.19 -12.09
C LYS A 385 -33.68 -35.47 -12.87
N GLY A 386 -33.64 -35.56 -14.20
CA GLY A 386 -34.83 -35.78 -15.02
C GLY A 386 -35.84 -34.62 -14.97
N ASN A 387 -35.44 -33.45 -14.47
CA ASN A 387 -36.31 -32.29 -14.31
C ASN A 387 -36.47 -31.46 -15.60
N LEU A 388 -35.95 -31.95 -16.72
CA LEU A 388 -36.35 -31.49 -18.05
C LEU A 388 -37.44 -32.43 -18.55
N VAL A 389 -38.66 -31.95 -18.42
CA VAL A 389 -39.89 -32.66 -18.78
C VAL A 389 -39.86 -33.00 -20.28
N GLY A 390 -40.02 -34.29 -20.59
CA GLY A 390 -40.77 -34.78 -21.75
C GLY A 390 -40.08 -34.76 -23.12
N ARG A 391 -39.61 -35.94 -23.55
CA ARG A 391 -39.12 -36.22 -24.93
C ARG A 391 -40.19 -36.07 -26.02
N GLU A 392 -41.47 -35.94 -25.66
CA GLU A 392 -42.59 -35.83 -26.61
C GLU A 392 -43.04 -34.38 -26.88
N GLU A 393 -42.79 -33.43 -25.97
CA GLU A 393 -42.95 -31.99 -26.29
C GLU A 393 -41.77 -31.43 -27.10
N ALA A 394 -40.62 -32.13 -27.08
CA ALA A 394 -39.41 -31.71 -27.77
C ALA A 394 -39.58 -31.72 -29.30
N ASN A 395 -40.27 -32.69 -29.89
CA ASN A 395 -40.39 -32.78 -31.35
C ASN A 395 -41.43 -31.81 -31.94
N SER A 396 -42.51 -31.52 -31.21
CA SER A 396 -43.52 -30.52 -31.62
C SER A 396 -43.01 -29.08 -31.51
N LYS A 397 -42.17 -28.78 -30.51
CA LYS A 397 -41.56 -27.45 -30.34
C LYS A 397 -40.23 -27.29 -31.10
N GLN A 398 -39.66 -28.36 -31.67
CA GLN A 398 -38.46 -28.27 -32.52
C GLN A 398 -38.78 -27.71 -33.91
N GLU A 399 -39.97 -27.92 -34.46
CA GLU A 399 -40.40 -27.26 -35.70
C GLU A 399 -40.94 -25.84 -35.48
N GLU A 400 -41.69 -25.61 -34.39
CA GLU A 400 -42.13 -24.26 -34.02
C GLU A 400 -40.94 -23.39 -33.55
N GLY A 401 -39.96 -24.00 -32.89
CA GLY A 401 -38.69 -23.40 -32.50
C GLY A 401 -37.77 -23.12 -33.70
N LYS A 402 -37.68 -23.99 -34.70
CA LYS A 402 -36.94 -23.68 -35.94
C LYS A 402 -37.55 -22.51 -36.73
N ARG A 403 -38.85 -22.24 -36.59
CA ARG A 403 -39.53 -21.07 -37.20
C ARG A 403 -39.55 -19.81 -36.31
N LYS A 404 -39.43 -19.93 -34.98
CA LYS A 404 -39.31 -18.78 -34.05
C LYS A 404 -37.87 -18.37 -33.71
N TYR A 405 -36.89 -19.26 -33.85
CA TYR A 405 -35.48 -19.00 -33.53
C TYR A 405 -34.58 -18.70 -34.73
N SER A 406 -35.13 -18.64 -35.95
CA SER A 406 -34.45 -17.96 -37.07
C SER A 406 -34.63 -16.42 -37.03
N ALA A 407 -35.40 -15.91 -36.07
CA ALA A 407 -35.69 -14.48 -35.91
C ALA A 407 -35.59 -13.97 -34.46
N LEU A 408 -35.07 -14.77 -33.51
CA LEU A 408 -34.77 -14.29 -32.15
C LEU A 408 -33.30 -13.86 -32.06
N ASP A 409 -33.07 -12.66 -32.59
CA ASP A 409 -32.11 -11.66 -32.11
C ASP A 409 -30.78 -12.18 -31.53
N CYS A 410 -29.76 -12.10 -32.37
CA CYS A 410 -28.37 -11.79 -31.98
C CYS A 410 -28.23 -10.47 -31.18
N LYS A 411 -29.33 -9.83 -30.75
CA LYS A 411 -29.34 -8.67 -29.87
C LYS A 411 -29.29 -9.00 -28.38
N ASN A 412 -29.49 -10.26 -27.96
CA ASN A 412 -29.53 -10.63 -26.53
C ASN A 412 -28.27 -11.29 -25.97
N ILE A 413 -27.14 -11.22 -26.68
CA ILE A 413 -25.80 -11.40 -26.07
C ILE A 413 -25.22 -10.03 -25.64
N VAL A 414 -26.02 -8.96 -25.72
CA VAL A 414 -25.69 -7.63 -25.21
C VAL A 414 -26.79 -7.17 -24.25
N ALA A 415 -26.65 -7.49 -22.96
CA ALA A 415 -27.11 -6.72 -21.80
C ALA A 415 -26.80 -7.55 -20.54
N PHE A 416 -26.10 -7.07 -19.51
CA PHE A 416 -26.28 -5.84 -18.75
C PHE A 416 -24.91 -5.41 -18.18
N SER A 417 -24.38 -4.22 -18.45
CA SER A 417 -24.79 -2.85 -18.07
C SER A 417 -23.89 -2.30 -16.94
N HIS A 418 -22.75 -1.74 -17.32
CA HIS A 418 -22.15 -0.54 -16.69
C HIS A 418 -21.04 0.04 -17.59
N PHE A 419 -21.35 0.19 -18.88
CA PHE A 419 -20.49 0.89 -19.84
C PHE A 419 -21.28 1.86 -20.73
N ASN A 420 -22.40 2.39 -20.23
CA ASN A 420 -23.26 3.31 -20.99
C ASN A 420 -22.96 4.80 -20.75
N GLU A 421 -21.79 5.18 -20.25
CA GLU A 421 -21.43 6.61 -20.13
C GLU A 421 -20.02 6.95 -20.64
N TRP A 422 -19.36 6.06 -21.39
CA TRP A 422 -18.17 6.44 -22.15
C TRP A 422 -18.52 6.45 -23.62
N ASP A 423 -19.03 7.60 -24.07
CA ASP A 423 -19.10 7.99 -25.47
C ASP A 423 -17.66 8.26 -25.95
N VAL A 424 -16.91 7.19 -26.19
CA VAL A 424 -15.61 7.24 -26.88
C VAL A 424 -15.69 6.24 -28.02
N GLN A 425 -15.59 6.77 -29.24
CA GLN A 425 -15.52 5.97 -30.46
C GLN A 425 -14.40 4.94 -30.34
N ALA A 426 -14.74 3.68 -30.09
CA ALA A 426 -13.80 2.58 -30.27
C ALA A 426 -13.39 2.56 -31.75
N ASP A 427 -12.10 2.76 -32.01
CA ASP A 427 -11.53 2.72 -33.34
C ASP A 427 -11.61 1.30 -33.93
N ASP A 428 -11.42 1.20 -35.24
CA ASP A 428 -11.53 -0.07 -35.97
C ASP A 428 -10.53 -1.14 -35.46
N ASN A 429 -9.43 -0.74 -34.82
CA ASN A 429 -8.46 -1.67 -34.25
C ASN A 429 -8.98 -2.32 -32.96
N GLN A 430 -9.68 -1.56 -32.12
CA GLN A 430 -10.30 -2.08 -30.90
C GLN A 430 -11.46 -3.03 -31.20
N ARG A 431 -12.24 -2.75 -32.26
CA ARG A 431 -13.31 -3.65 -32.73
C ARG A 431 -12.75 -4.94 -33.31
N ASN A 432 -11.78 -4.84 -34.22
CA ASN A 432 -11.11 -6.01 -34.81
C ASN A 432 -10.45 -6.90 -33.74
N PHE A 433 -9.89 -6.32 -32.68
CA PHE A 433 -9.34 -7.08 -31.57
C PHE A 433 -10.41 -7.87 -30.81
N LEU A 434 -11.54 -7.24 -30.50
CA LEU A 434 -12.69 -7.89 -29.83
C LEU A 434 -13.27 -9.03 -30.68
N ASP A 435 -13.44 -8.81 -31.99
CA ASP A 435 -13.96 -9.82 -32.90
C ASP A 435 -13.02 -11.03 -33.02
N ASN A 436 -11.71 -10.79 -33.09
CA ASN A 436 -10.71 -11.87 -33.11
C ASN A 436 -10.68 -12.67 -31.80
N LEU A 437 -10.84 -12.01 -30.66
CA LEU A 437 -10.88 -12.67 -29.35
C LEU A 437 -12.13 -13.56 -29.21
N ILE A 438 -13.29 -13.06 -29.64
CA ILE A 438 -14.54 -13.83 -29.67
C ILE A 438 -14.40 -15.06 -30.57
N ALA A 439 -13.91 -14.88 -31.80
CA ALA A 439 -13.69 -15.98 -32.73
C ALA A 439 -12.68 -17.02 -32.22
N SER A 440 -11.67 -16.60 -31.44
CA SER A 440 -10.70 -17.51 -30.83
C SER A 440 -11.30 -18.33 -29.68
N LEU A 441 -12.16 -17.72 -28.86
CA LEU A 441 -12.85 -18.38 -27.77
C LEU A 441 -13.90 -19.39 -28.28
N GLU A 442 -14.66 -19.03 -29.32
CA GLU A 442 -15.62 -19.93 -29.97
C GLU A 442 -14.92 -21.16 -30.56
N ARG A 443 -13.76 -20.97 -31.22
CA ARG A 443 -12.95 -22.05 -31.76
C ARG A 443 -12.40 -22.98 -30.66
N SER A 444 -11.89 -22.43 -29.55
CA SER A 444 -11.42 -23.22 -28.41
C SER A 444 -12.53 -24.03 -27.75
N CYS A 445 -13.74 -23.47 -27.63
CA CYS A 445 -14.90 -24.20 -27.11
C CYS A 445 -15.33 -25.33 -28.05
N SER A 446 -15.30 -25.11 -29.37
CA SER A 446 -15.60 -26.12 -30.37
C SER A 446 -14.57 -27.26 -30.40
N LEU A 447 -13.28 -26.93 -30.31
CA LEU A 447 -12.19 -27.91 -30.26
C LEU A 447 -12.28 -28.80 -29.02
N LYS A 448 -12.58 -28.21 -27.86
CA LYS A 448 -12.78 -28.93 -26.60
C LYS A 448 -14.00 -29.85 -26.64
N ALA A 449 -15.07 -29.44 -27.32
CA ALA A 449 -16.25 -30.28 -27.53
C ALA A 449 -15.96 -31.47 -28.48
N SER A 450 -15.16 -31.26 -29.54
CA SER A 450 -14.73 -32.31 -30.47
C SER A 450 -13.86 -33.36 -29.77
N LEU A 451 -12.84 -32.91 -29.03
CA LEU A 451 -11.91 -33.78 -28.31
C LEU A 451 -12.58 -34.59 -27.19
N LEU A 452 -13.60 -34.03 -26.53
CA LEU A 452 -14.39 -34.76 -25.53
C LEU A 452 -15.29 -35.83 -26.19
N SER A 453 -15.80 -35.57 -27.40
CA SER A 453 -16.59 -36.58 -28.13
C SER A 453 -15.73 -37.72 -28.68
N GLU A 454 -14.49 -37.44 -29.08
CA GLU A 454 -13.54 -38.44 -29.60
C GLU A 454 -12.94 -39.30 -28.47
N ALA A 455 -12.69 -38.72 -27.30
CA ALA A 455 -12.25 -39.45 -26.10
C ALA A 455 -13.32 -40.42 -25.58
N GLU A 456 -14.60 -40.14 -25.80
CA GLU A 456 -15.72 -41.04 -25.45
C GLU A 456 -15.97 -42.14 -26.49
N LEU A 457 -15.48 -41.99 -27.73
CA LEU A 457 -15.70 -42.94 -28.83
C LEU A 457 -14.50 -43.86 -29.13
N GLY A 458 -13.32 -43.61 -28.55
CA GLY A 458 -12.18 -44.53 -28.62
C GLY A 458 -11.64 -44.79 -30.03
N THR A 459 -11.90 -43.91 -30.99
CA THR A 459 -11.43 -44.05 -32.37
C THR A 459 -10.18 -43.19 -32.58
N GLY A 460 -9.01 -43.83 -32.69
CA GLY A 460 -7.72 -43.19 -32.94
C GLY A 460 -7.58 -42.64 -34.36
N ALA A 461 -8.22 -41.51 -34.65
CA ALA A 461 -7.95 -40.72 -35.84
C ALA A 461 -6.97 -39.57 -35.48
N LYS A 462 -5.96 -39.36 -36.34
CA LYS A 462 -4.99 -38.25 -36.21
C LYS A 462 -5.60 -36.93 -36.71
N PRO A 463 -5.34 -35.78 -36.06
CA PRO A 463 -5.80 -34.47 -36.54
C PRO A 463 -5.09 -34.05 -37.84
N SER A 464 -5.76 -33.24 -38.66
CA SER A 464 -5.19 -32.59 -39.85
C SER A 464 -4.17 -31.50 -39.51
N SER A 465 -3.25 -31.25 -40.45
CA SER A 465 -1.87 -30.78 -40.29
C SER A 465 -1.58 -29.35 -39.83
N ASP A 466 -2.56 -28.52 -39.48
CA ASP A 466 -2.32 -27.07 -39.43
C ASP A 466 -2.23 -26.46 -38.03
N GLU A 467 -2.43 -27.25 -36.97
CA GLU A 467 -2.24 -26.82 -35.58
C GLU A 467 -1.59 -27.94 -34.76
N GLN A 468 -0.46 -27.66 -34.10
CA GLN A 468 0.26 -28.63 -33.28
C GLN A 468 0.29 -28.18 -31.82
N LEU A 469 -0.13 -29.07 -30.92
CA LEU A 469 -0.07 -28.89 -29.47
C LEU A 469 1.22 -29.52 -28.96
N PHE A 470 2.09 -28.72 -28.32
CA PHE A 470 3.35 -29.21 -27.80
C PHE A 470 3.30 -29.33 -26.27
N VAL A 471 3.59 -30.53 -25.79
CA VAL A 471 3.73 -30.82 -24.36
C VAL A 471 5.19 -31.19 -24.11
N ILE A 472 5.91 -30.35 -23.37
CA ILE A 472 7.28 -30.65 -22.94
C ILE A 472 7.19 -31.28 -21.55
N ASP A 473 7.65 -32.53 -21.44
CA ASP A 473 7.65 -33.32 -20.21
C ASP A 473 9.06 -33.41 -19.59
N ASN A 474 9.13 -33.56 -18.27
CA ASN A 474 10.37 -33.72 -17.47
C ASN A 474 11.35 -32.54 -17.61
N VAL A 475 10.87 -31.34 -17.31
CA VAL A 475 11.77 -30.20 -17.06
C VAL A 475 12.28 -30.32 -15.62
N ASP A 476 13.53 -30.78 -15.47
CA ASP A 476 14.25 -30.80 -14.18
C ASP A 476 14.53 -29.35 -13.70
N ASP A 477 15.27 -29.17 -12.59
CA ASP A 477 15.47 -27.92 -11.80
C ASP A 477 15.91 -26.63 -12.58
N GLU A 478 16.02 -26.67 -13.90
CA GLU A 478 16.18 -25.52 -14.80
C GLU A 478 14.87 -24.79 -15.16
N HIS A 479 13.75 -25.12 -14.52
CA HIS A 479 12.41 -24.57 -14.84
C HIS A 479 12.34 -23.03 -14.89
N VAL A 480 13.04 -22.34 -13.98
CA VAL A 480 13.09 -20.86 -13.94
C VAL A 480 13.91 -20.28 -15.10
N ALA A 481 15.03 -20.93 -15.45
CA ALA A 481 15.88 -20.49 -16.56
C ALA A 481 15.19 -20.70 -17.92
N LEU A 482 14.39 -21.76 -18.06
CA LEU A 482 13.59 -22.00 -19.25
C LEU A 482 12.45 -20.98 -19.39
N GLU A 483 11.74 -20.68 -18.29
CA GLU A 483 10.67 -19.67 -18.25
C GLU A 483 11.20 -18.29 -18.63
N GLU A 484 12.35 -17.88 -18.09
CA GLU A 484 13.01 -16.62 -18.43
C GLU A 484 13.48 -16.57 -19.89
N ARG A 485 14.07 -17.64 -20.41
CA ARG A 485 14.58 -17.70 -21.80
C ARG A 485 13.46 -17.71 -22.83
N VAL A 486 12.38 -18.45 -22.59
CA VAL A 486 11.20 -18.47 -23.46
C VAL A 486 10.51 -17.12 -23.43
N SER A 487 10.35 -16.50 -22.26
CA SER A 487 9.75 -15.17 -22.14
C SER A 487 10.59 -14.08 -22.83
N LEU A 488 11.92 -14.13 -22.68
CA LEU A 488 12.83 -13.18 -23.33
C LEU A 488 12.77 -13.33 -24.85
N TYR A 489 12.84 -14.56 -25.38
CA TYR A 489 12.79 -14.82 -26.82
C TYR A 489 11.47 -14.40 -27.46
N LEU A 490 10.33 -14.66 -26.79
CA LEU A 490 9.01 -14.23 -27.25
C LEU A 490 8.83 -12.71 -27.19
N SER A 491 9.50 -12.02 -26.25
CA SER A 491 9.46 -10.56 -26.18
C SER A 491 10.29 -9.90 -27.30
N GLU A 492 11.33 -10.57 -27.79
CA GLU A 492 12.21 -10.07 -28.85
C GLU A 492 11.67 -10.35 -30.27
N SER A 493 10.82 -11.38 -30.45
CA SER A 493 10.32 -11.78 -31.78
C SER A 493 9.22 -10.88 -32.36
N ASN A 494 8.62 -9.98 -31.56
CA ASN A 494 7.61 -9.00 -31.98
C ASN A 494 6.38 -9.59 -32.73
N GLN A 495 6.13 -10.90 -32.61
CA GLN A 495 5.00 -11.60 -33.23
C GLN A 495 3.96 -11.97 -32.18
N PHE A 496 2.74 -11.45 -32.35
CA PHE A 496 1.60 -11.71 -31.46
C PHE A 496 0.93 -13.04 -31.83
N GLY A 497 0.80 -13.97 -30.88
CA GLY A 497 0.01 -15.20 -31.09
C GLY A 497 0.29 -16.41 -30.20
N HIS A 498 1.00 -16.27 -29.07
CA HIS A 498 1.43 -17.42 -28.28
C HIS A 498 0.74 -17.51 -26.91
N LEU A 499 0.30 -18.72 -26.55
CA LEU A 499 -0.17 -19.05 -25.21
C LEU A 499 0.83 -20.02 -24.57
N VAL A 500 1.49 -19.57 -23.50
CA VAL A 500 2.39 -20.41 -22.70
C VAL A 500 1.77 -20.57 -21.32
N SER A 501 1.51 -21.81 -20.91
CA SER A 501 0.96 -22.12 -19.60
C SER A 501 1.89 -23.06 -18.85
N PHE A 502 2.24 -22.67 -17.62
CA PHE A 502 3.07 -23.45 -16.72
C PHE A 502 2.22 -24.12 -15.65
N SER A 503 2.42 -25.41 -15.41
CA SER A 503 1.79 -26.12 -14.30
C SER A 503 2.76 -26.20 -13.12
N PRO A 504 2.47 -25.56 -11.97
CA PRO A 504 3.39 -25.53 -10.83
C PRO A 504 3.72 -26.91 -10.23
N ASN A 505 2.93 -27.94 -10.55
CA ASN A 505 2.99 -29.26 -9.90
C ASN A 505 3.33 -30.41 -10.85
N ALA A 506 3.61 -30.15 -12.13
CA ALA A 506 3.71 -31.23 -13.13
C ALA A 506 5.03 -31.36 -13.89
N HIS A 507 6.03 -30.47 -13.74
CA HIS A 507 7.22 -30.45 -14.61
C HIS A 507 6.88 -30.44 -16.11
N LYS A 508 5.76 -29.78 -16.46
CA LYS A 508 5.24 -29.69 -17.83
C LYS A 508 5.07 -28.24 -18.25
N VAL A 509 5.56 -27.94 -19.45
CA VAL A 509 5.33 -26.66 -20.13
C VAL A 509 4.47 -26.93 -21.36
N LEU A 510 3.35 -26.22 -21.45
CA LEU A 510 2.47 -26.27 -22.61
C LEU A 510 2.75 -25.04 -23.48
N ILE A 511 3.14 -25.27 -24.73
CA ILE A 511 3.39 -24.20 -25.70
C ILE A 511 2.44 -24.40 -26.88
N LEU A 512 1.53 -23.45 -27.08
CA LEU A 512 0.72 -23.34 -28.30
C LEU A 512 1.41 -22.32 -29.22
N SER A 513 2.01 -22.82 -30.30
CA SER A 513 2.58 -22.00 -31.37
C SER A 513 1.76 -22.19 -32.65
N LEU A 514 1.38 -21.07 -33.28
CA LEU A 514 0.73 -21.06 -34.60
C LEU A 514 1.74 -21.10 -35.76
N ASP A 515 3.05 -21.11 -35.47
CA ASP A 515 4.10 -21.21 -36.49
C ASP A 515 5.12 -22.32 -36.12
N PRO A 516 5.19 -23.42 -36.89
CA PRO A 516 6.12 -24.51 -36.65
C PRO A 516 7.59 -24.18 -36.98
N VAL A 517 7.87 -23.15 -37.80
CA VAL A 517 9.24 -22.77 -38.21
C VAL A 517 10.02 -22.10 -37.06
N LEU A 518 9.32 -21.50 -36.10
CA LEU A 518 9.90 -20.83 -34.94
C LEU A 518 10.46 -21.81 -33.89
N LEU A 519 9.92 -23.04 -33.83
CA LEU A 519 10.33 -24.05 -32.85
C LEU A 519 11.72 -24.65 -33.14
N GLU A 520 12.10 -24.74 -34.42
CA GLU A 520 13.44 -25.21 -34.83
C GLU A 520 14.57 -24.24 -34.43
N LYS A 521 14.23 -23.01 -34.04
CA LYS A 521 15.18 -21.96 -33.62
C LYS A 521 15.34 -21.86 -32.12
N LEU A 522 14.58 -22.63 -31.33
CA LEU A 522 14.78 -22.71 -29.90
C LEU A 522 16.15 -23.35 -29.61
N PRO A 523 16.89 -22.85 -28.61
CA PRO A 523 18.16 -23.46 -28.22
C PRO A 523 17.95 -24.93 -27.83
N PRO A 524 18.92 -25.82 -28.10
CA PRO A 524 18.76 -27.25 -27.86
C PRO A 524 18.44 -27.50 -26.38
N LEU A 525 17.26 -28.06 -26.14
CA LEU A 525 16.80 -28.47 -24.82
C LEU A 525 17.29 -29.90 -24.53
N SER A 526 17.70 -30.17 -23.29
CA SER A 526 18.08 -31.51 -22.83
C SER A 526 16.87 -32.44 -22.58
N ALA A 527 15.64 -31.91 -22.65
CA ALA A 527 14.40 -32.64 -22.39
C ALA A 527 13.86 -33.39 -23.62
N LYS A 528 13.20 -34.53 -23.40
CA LYS A 528 12.51 -35.29 -24.47
C LYS A 528 11.23 -34.57 -24.89
N ILE A 529 11.17 -34.12 -26.15
CA ILE A 529 9.95 -33.63 -26.76
C ILE A 529 9.13 -34.84 -27.24
N SER A 530 7.90 -34.99 -26.78
CA SER A 530 6.93 -35.96 -27.30
C SER A 530 5.87 -35.26 -28.16
N TRP A 531 5.43 -35.95 -29.21
CA TRP A 531 4.39 -35.48 -30.13
C TRP A 531 3.08 -36.18 -29.79
N THR A 532 2.00 -35.42 -29.55
CA THR A 532 0.65 -35.97 -29.32
C THR A 532 -0.34 -35.36 -30.28
#